data_AF-A0A7Y6MEE5-F1
#
_entry.id   AF-A0A7Y6MEE5-F1
#
_cell.length_a   1.000
_cell.length_b   1.000
_cell.length_c   1.000
_cell.angle_alpha   90.00
_cell.angle_beta   90.00
_cell.angle_gamma   90.00
#
_symmetry.space_group_name_H-M   'P 1'
#
loop_
_entity.id
_entity.type
_entity.pdbx_description
1 polymer ?
#
loop_
_entity_poly.entity_id
_entity_poly.type
_entity_poly.pdbx_seq_one_letter_code
_entity_poly.pdbx_strand_id
1 'polypeptide(L)'
;MEFAKALDAHLAAIHARDLEGYLATVHQDASLILPNGTLLRGKEAIAEFHAAWFADTDWSMRAEPVRVEAAGEAAFALLSVVYDDLDPKGEPYRKTYYLTLYFTRADERWLLVHDQNTYR
;
A
#
# COMPACT_ATOMS: atom_id res chain seq x y z
N MET A 1 15.61 3.94 -11.22
CA MET A 1 14.31 4.67 -11.24
C MET A 1 14.28 5.66 -10.07
N GLU A 2 13.77 6.89 -10.27
CA GLU A 2 13.53 7.85 -9.18
C GLU A 2 12.47 7.34 -8.21
N PHE A 3 12.59 7.62 -6.91
CA PHE A 3 11.65 7.10 -5.91
C PHE A 3 10.20 7.52 -6.20
N ALA A 4 9.97 8.77 -6.61
CA ALA A 4 8.62 9.25 -6.94
C ALA A 4 7.93 8.38 -8.00
N LYS A 5 8.66 7.96 -9.04
CA LYS A 5 8.12 7.06 -10.07
C LYS A 5 7.80 5.66 -9.52
N ALA A 6 8.60 5.18 -8.56
CA ALA A 6 8.36 3.91 -7.91
C ALA A 6 7.11 3.95 -7.03
N LEU A 7 6.94 5.04 -6.28
CA LEU A 7 5.74 5.29 -5.48
C LEU A 7 4.49 5.38 -6.37
N ASP A 8 4.57 6.12 -7.47
CA ASP A 8 3.48 6.22 -8.44
C ASP A 8 3.12 4.85 -9.03
N ALA A 9 4.12 4.05 -9.41
CA ALA A 9 3.89 2.69 -9.92
C ALA A 9 3.24 1.78 -8.87
N HIS A 10 3.70 1.86 -7.61
CA HIS A 10 3.13 1.11 -6.49
C HIS A 10 1.64 1.45 -6.28
N LEU A 11 1.31 2.74 -6.19
CA LEU A 11 -0.07 3.20 -6.02
C LEU A 11 -0.94 2.90 -7.25
N ALA A 12 -0.39 3.05 -8.45
CA ALA A 12 -1.09 2.72 -9.69
C ALA A 12 -1.47 1.23 -9.75
N ALA A 13 -0.59 0.32 -9.33
CA ALA A 13 -0.90 -1.10 -9.26
C ALA A 13 -2.05 -1.40 -8.29
N ILE A 14 -2.09 -0.71 -7.14
CA ILE A 14 -3.22 -0.81 -6.19
C ILE A 14 -4.51 -0.31 -6.85
N HIS A 15 -4.51 0.90 -7.42
CA HIS A 15 -5.71 1.46 -8.06
C HIS A 15 -6.23 0.60 -9.22
N ALA A 16 -5.32 -0.04 -9.97
CA ALA A 16 -5.64 -0.92 -11.08
C ALA A 16 -6.02 -2.34 -10.64
N ARG A 17 -5.95 -2.67 -9.35
CA ARG A 17 -6.11 -4.04 -8.82
C ARG A 17 -5.12 -5.04 -9.47
N ASP A 18 -3.95 -4.55 -9.85
CA ASP A 18 -2.90 -5.33 -10.49
C ASP A 18 -2.05 -6.01 -9.42
N LEU A 19 -2.41 -7.24 -9.07
CA LEU A 19 -1.69 -8.02 -8.05
C LEU A 19 -0.24 -8.29 -8.45
N GLU A 20 0.02 -8.60 -9.72
CA GLU A 20 1.38 -8.89 -10.20
C GLU A 20 2.25 -7.63 -10.15
N GLY A 21 1.74 -6.50 -10.67
CA GLY A 21 2.41 -5.21 -10.62
C GLY A 21 2.64 -4.73 -9.19
N TYR A 22 1.67 -4.93 -8.29
CA TYR A 22 1.82 -4.59 -6.88
C TYR A 22 2.94 -5.43 -6.26
N LEU A 23 2.89 -6.75 -6.40
CA LEU A 23 3.89 -7.64 -5.82
C LEU A 23 5.28 -7.42 -6.41
N ALA A 24 5.42 -6.95 -7.66
CA ALA A 24 6.72 -6.57 -8.22
C ALA A 24 7.41 -5.43 -7.43
N THR A 25 6.64 -4.63 -6.68
CA THR A 25 7.14 -3.54 -5.84
C THR A 25 7.34 -3.92 -4.38
N VAL A 26 7.04 -5.16 -3.96
CA VAL A 26 7.07 -5.60 -2.56
C VAL A 26 8.31 -6.45 -2.28
N HIS A 27 9.05 -6.09 -1.23
CA HIS A 27 10.19 -6.86 -0.73
C HIS A 27 9.75 -8.21 -0.16
N GLN A 28 10.60 -9.24 -0.27
CA GLN A 28 10.25 -10.60 0.19
C GLN A 28 9.91 -10.64 1.70
N ASP A 29 10.61 -9.83 2.50
CA ASP A 29 10.47 -9.73 3.96
C ASP A 29 9.61 -8.54 4.40
N ALA A 30 8.77 -8.00 3.52
CA ALA A 30 7.94 -6.84 3.84
C ALA A 30 6.98 -7.11 5.01
N SER A 31 6.56 -6.05 5.68
CA SER A 31 5.57 -6.11 6.75
C SER A 31 4.47 -5.08 6.56
N LEU A 32 3.23 -5.49 6.85
CA LEU A 32 2.04 -4.66 6.73
C LEU A 32 1.30 -4.60 8.06
N ILE A 33 0.98 -3.40 8.55
CA ILE A 33 0.09 -3.21 9.69
C ILE A 33 -1.22 -2.61 9.20
N LEU A 34 -2.28 -3.43 9.28
CA LEU A 34 -3.63 -3.02 8.92
C LEU A 34 -4.20 -2.04 9.95
N PRO A 35 -5.25 -1.26 9.60
CA PRO A 35 -5.83 -0.28 10.52
C PRO A 35 -6.34 -0.85 11.87
N ASN A 36 -6.63 -2.16 11.92
CA ASN A 36 -7.05 -2.85 13.14
C ASN A 36 -5.88 -3.40 13.99
N GLY A 37 -4.63 -3.11 13.62
CA GLY A 37 -3.43 -3.57 14.31
C GLY A 37 -2.97 -4.98 13.90
N THR A 38 -3.64 -5.63 12.95
CA THR A 38 -3.19 -6.92 12.41
C THR A 38 -1.87 -6.73 11.66
N LEU A 39 -0.87 -7.54 12.00
CA LEU A 39 0.45 -7.55 11.37
C LEU A 39 0.58 -8.72 10.41
N LEU A 40 0.79 -8.41 9.13
CA LEU A 40 1.16 -9.37 8.09
C LEU A 40 2.68 -9.31 7.88
N ARG A 41 3.32 -10.48 7.71
CA ARG A 41 4.76 -10.59 7.52
C ARG A 41 5.06 -11.46 6.31
N GLY A 42 5.98 -10.99 5.48
CA GLY A 42 6.42 -11.67 4.29
C GLY A 42 5.49 -11.44 3.10
N LYS A 43 6.08 -11.50 1.91
CA LYS A 43 5.39 -11.24 0.65
C LYS A 43 4.23 -12.20 0.37
N GLU A 44 4.30 -13.44 0.85
CA GLU A 44 3.23 -14.44 0.69
C GLU A 44 1.95 -14.03 1.43
N ALA A 45 2.03 -13.73 2.73
CA ALA A 45 0.87 -13.27 3.51
C ALA A 45 0.29 -11.95 2.96
N ILE A 46 1.16 -11.07 2.47
CA ILE A 46 0.76 -9.82 1.81
C ILE A 46 0.04 -10.10 0.49
N ALA A 47 0.52 -11.07 -0.30
CA ALA A 47 -0.10 -11.46 -1.57
C ALA A 47 -1.48 -12.07 -1.35
N GLU A 48 -1.65 -12.95 -0.35
CA GLU A 48 -2.95 -13.53 -0.02
C GLU A 48 -3.98 -12.46 0.37
N PHE A 49 -3.58 -11.51 1.23
CA PHE A 49 -4.43 -10.39 1.63
C PHE A 49 -4.84 -9.52 0.43
N HIS A 50 -3.87 -9.12 -0.41
CA HIS A 50 -4.17 -8.28 -1.57
C HIS A 50 -4.94 -9.02 -2.66
N ALA A 51 -4.74 -10.32 -2.84
CA ALA A 51 -5.54 -11.10 -3.79
C ALA A 51 -7.02 -11.08 -3.42
N ALA A 52 -7.34 -11.27 -2.13
CA ALA A 52 -8.71 -11.17 -1.64
C ALA A 52 -9.27 -9.74 -1.75
N TRP A 53 -8.48 -8.74 -1.36
CA TRP A 53 -8.91 -7.35 -1.43
C TRP A 53 -9.09 -6.85 -2.87
N PHE A 54 -8.21 -7.21 -3.81
CA PHE A 54 -8.32 -6.80 -5.22
C PHE A 54 -9.43 -7.53 -5.97
N ALA A 55 -9.87 -8.70 -5.50
CA ALA A 55 -11.04 -9.38 -6.05
C ALA A 55 -12.35 -8.64 -5.72
N ASP A 56 -12.35 -7.79 -4.70
CA ASP A 56 -13.46 -6.93 -4.36
C ASP A 56 -13.50 -5.69 -5.29
N THR A 57 -14.63 -5.48 -5.95
CA THR A 57 -14.84 -4.39 -6.90
C THR A 57 -15.54 -3.19 -6.28
N ASP A 58 -16.05 -3.31 -5.07
CA ASP A 58 -16.92 -2.30 -4.46
C ASP A 58 -16.11 -1.14 -3.89
N TRP A 59 -14.87 -1.41 -3.46
CA TRP A 59 -14.04 -0.39 -2.87
C TRP A 59 -13.46 0.60 -3.88
N SER A 60 -13.27 1.82 -3.40
CA SER A 60 -12.44 2.83 -4.03
C SER A 60 -11.50 3.45 -2.99
N MET A 61 -10.31 3.81 -3.44
CA MET A 61 -9.28 4.42 -2.59
C MET A 61 -8.75 5.66 -3.29
N ARG A 62 -8.54 6.74 -2.54
CA ARG A 62 -7.79 7.93 -2.98
C ARG A 62 -6.67 8.19 -1.97
N ALA A 63 -5.43 8.23 -2.45
CA ALA A 63 -4.25 8.51 -1.64
C ALA A 63 -3.61 9.82 -2.08
N GLU A 64 -3.34 10.71 -1.12
CA GLU A 64 -2.70 12.01 -1.37
C GLU A 64 -1.40 12.11 -0.59
N PRO A 65 -0.27 12.48 -1.23
CA PRO A 65 0.99 12.67 -0.52
C PRO A 65 0.91 13.78 0.52
N VAL A 66 1.29 13.45 1.76
CA VAL A 66 1.49 14.42 2.86
C VAL A 66 2.98 14.75 2.99
N ARG A 67 3.84 13.74 2.90
CA ARG A 67 5.30 13.88 2.95
C ARG A 67 5.94 12.76 2.15
N VAL A 68 6.91 13.09 1.31
CA VAL A 68 7.67 12.12 0.51
C VAL A 68 9.14 12.49 0.62
N GLU A 69 9.97 11.56 1.05
CA GLU A 69 11.40 11.78 1.23
C GLU A 69 12.20 10.57 0.75
N ALA A 70 13.32 10.81 0.10
CA ALA A 70 14.29 9.79 -0.28
C ALA A 70 15.69 10.24 0.14
N ALA A 71 16.45 9.33 0.75
CA ALA A 71 17.81 9.57 1.19
C ALA A 71 18.65 8.31 0.95
N GLY A 72 19.59 8.37 0.01
CA GLY A 72 20.42 7.23 -0.38
C GLY A 72 19.56 6.07 -0.91
N GLU A 73 19.57 4.96 -0.18
CA GLU A 73 18.85 3.72 -0.53
C GLU A 73 17.58 3.51 0.31
N ALA A 74 17.16 4.54 1.05
CA ALA A 74 15.96 4.52 1.86
C ALA A 74 14.99 5.60 1.39
N ALA A 75 13.70 5.29 1.40
CA ALA A 75 12.67 6.27 1.07
C ALA A 75 11.40 6.05 1.89
N PHE A 76 10.66 7.13 2.10
CA PHE A 76 9.50 7.22 2.96
C PHE A 76 8.39 8.00 2.25
N ALA A 77 7.16 7.52 2.37
CA ALA A 77 5.97 8.26 1.98
C ALA A 77 4.92 8.20 3.09
N LEU A 78 4.44 9.36 3.53
CA LEU A 78 3.23 9.51 4.31
C LEU A 78 2.12 9.98 3.39
N LEU A 79 1.03 9.23 3.34
CA LEU A 79 -0.14 9.50 2.51
C LEU A 79 -1.37 9.70 3.40
N SER A 80 -2.25 10.62 3.02
CA SER A 80 -3.60 10.71 3.56
C SER A 80 -4.53 9.92 2.65
N VAL A 81 -5.25 8.96 3.21
CA VAL A 81 -6.11 8.06 2.44
C VAL A 81 -7.57 8.28 2.80
N VAL A 82 -8.41 8.32 1.76
CA VAL A 82 -9.86 8.15 1.86
C VAL A 82 -10.21 6.84 1.17
N TYR A 83 -10.87 5.96 1.90
CA TYR A 83 -11.33 4.66 1.44
C TYR A 83 -12.85 4.60 1.57
N ASP A 84 -13.53 4.24 0.49
CA ASP A 84 -14.98 4.11 0.39
C ASP A 84 -15.30 2.70 -0.09
N ASP A 85 -16.28 2.03 0.51
CA ASP A 85 -16.60 0.62 0.26
C ASP A 85 -18.01 0.28 0.76
N LEU A 86 -18.50 -0.92 0.47
CA LEU A 86 -19.80 -1.43 0.92
C LEU A 86 -19.61 -2.46 2.03
N ASP A 87 -20.48 -2.43 3.04
CA ASP A 87 -20.52 -3.48 4.07
C ASP A 87 -21.24 -4.75 3.53
N PRO A 88 -21.26 -5.87 4.29
CA PRO A 88 -21.94 -7.09 3.83
C PRO A 88 -23.45 -6.97 3.59
N LYS A 89 -24.08 -5.86 3.99
CA LYS A 89 -25.49 -5.54 3.72
C LYS A 89 -25.66 -4.61 2.51
N GLY A 90 -24.56 -4.18 1.89
CA GLY A 90 -24.54 -3.22 0.79
C GLY A 90 -24.61 -1.76 1.26
N GLU A 91 -24.44 -1.49 2.56
CA GLU A 91 -24.47 -0.13 3.07
C GLU A 91 -23.09 0.53 2.90
N PRO A 92 -23.01 1.75 2.33
CA PRO A 92 -21.74 2.41 2.09
C PRO A 92 -21.10 2.86 3.40
N TYR A 93 -19.79 2.68 3.51
CA TYR A 93 -18.98 3.21 4.60
C TYR A 93 -17.72 3.89 4.09
N ARG A 94 -17.22 4.84 4.89
CA ARG A 94 -15.98 5.58 4.63
C ARG A 94 -14.99 5.41 5.77
N LYS A 95 -13.72 5.23 5.42
CA LYS A 95 -12.58 5.25 6.34
C LYS A 95 -11.59 6.32 5.91
N THR A 96 -11.04 7.04 6.87
CA THR A 96 -9.93 7.97 6.68
C THR A 96 -8.76 7.57 7.56
N TYR A 97 -7.58 7.48 6.98
CA TYR A 97 -6.38 7.05 7.69
C TYR A 97 -5.12 7.67 7.09
N TYR A 98 -4.04 7.63 7.85
CA TYR A 98 -2.70 7.82 7.33
C TYR A 98 -2.12 6.47 6.91
N LEU A 99 -1.45 6.46 5.76
CA LEU A 99 -0.68 5.33 5.25
C LEU A 99 0.79 5.73 5.22
N THR A 100 1.61 5.01 5.98
CA THR A 100 3.05 5.14 5.95
C THR A 100 3.63 4.04 5.10
N LEU A 101 4.44 4.38 4.10
CA LEU A 101 5.19 3.43 3.29
C LEU A 101 6.68 3.69 3.44
N TYR A 102 7.44 2.63 3.72
CA TYR A 102 8.89 2.64 3.76
C TYR A 102 9.44 1.73 2.67
N PHE A 103 10.38 2.25 1.89
CA PHE A 103 11.00 1.56 0.76
C PHE A 103 12.52 1.50 0.96
N THR A 104 13.10 0.42 0.44
CA THR A 104 14.55 0.30 0.25
C THR A 104 14.88 0.17 -1.24
N ARG A 105 16.07 0.62 -1.65
CA ARG A 105 16.56 0.43 -3.01
C ARG A 105 17.51 -0.76 -3.06
N ALA A 106 17.16 -1.79 -3.81
CA ALA A 106 17.99 -2.97 -4.08
C ALA A 106 18.05 -3.24 -5.59
N ASP A 107 19.25 -3.46 -6.13
CA ASP A 107 19.48 -3.67 -7.57
C ASP A 107 18.75 -2.64 -8.45
N GLU A 108 18.90 -1.35 -8.11
CA GLU A 108 18.27 -0.21 -8.79
C GLU A 108 16.73 -0.16 -8.77
N ARG A 109 16.09 -1.06 -8.01
CA ARG A 109 14.64 -1.13 -7.81
C ARG A 109 14.28 -0.69 -6.40
N TRP A 110 13.20 0.08 -6.29
CA TRP A 110 12.62 0.42 -4.99
C TRP A 110 11.61 -0.65 -4.61
N LEU A 111 11.75 -1.19 -3.40
CA LEU A 111 10.90 -2.25 -2.86
C LEU A 111 10.31 -1.80 -1.52
N LEU A 112 8.99 -1.96 -1.38
CA LEU A 112 8.27 -1.74 -0.14
C LEU A 112 8.75 -2.74 0.90
N VAL A 113 9.21 -2.24 2.05
CA VAL A 113 9.66 -3.07 3.19
C VAL A 113 8.72 -2.93 4.38
N HIS A 114 8.00 -1.82 4.50
CA HIS A 114 7.01 -1.64 5.55
C HIS A 114 5.86 -0.74 5.10
N ASP A 115 4.65 -1.14 5.44
CA ASP A 115 3.40 -0.38 5.30
C ASP A 115 2.67 -0.39 6.65
N GLN A 116 2.20 0.78 7.08
CA GLN A 116 1.34 0.89 8.24
C GLN A 116 0.20 1.87 8.02
N ASN A 117 -1.00 1.43 8.39
CA ASN A 117 -2.22 2.20 8.34
C ASN A 117 -2.62 2.65 9.75
N THR A 118 -3.01 3.91 9.90
CA THR A 118 -3.44 4.48 11.20
C THR A 118 -4.68 5.35 11.01
N TYR A 119 -5.80 4.96 11.62
CA TYR A 119 -7.05 5.72 11.52
C TYR A 119 -6.91 7.17 12.02
N ARG A 120 -7.71 8.04 11.42
CA ARG A 120 -7.84 9.46 11.76
C ARG A 120 -9.22 9.75 12.32
#